data_AF-A0A4V1VGC2-F1
#
_entry.id   AF-A0A4V1VGC2-F1
#
_cell.length_a   1.000
_cell.length_b   1.000
_cell.length_c   1.000
_cell.angle_alpha   90.00
_cell.angle_beta   90.00
_cell.angle_gamma   90.00
#
_symmetry.space_group_name_H-M   'P 1'
#
loop_
_entity.id
_entity.type
_entity.pdbx_description
1 polymer ?
#
loop_
_entity_poly.entity_id
_entity_poly.type
_entity_poly.pdbx_seq_one_letter_code
_entity_poly.pdbx_strand_id
1 'polypeptide(L)'
;MFARATLTLVEPPFDTSFNAGGEDVWLFRQLDDVHHIPMIWCPGALVHELVPPHRASIDFLRQRRFSDGQLRCLVESDAGGIKAAGRVALWMAIGVAQLVIFGIASLICHPVSKAHAVRYHLAAVGGAGKLLWWRRKPRRTV
;
A
#
# COMPACT_ATOMS: atom_id res chain seq x y z
N MET A 1 11.49 9.83 14.97
CA MET A 1 12.70 8.98 14.92
C MET A 1 12.55 7.91 15.99
N PHE A 2 12.85 6.65 15.68
CA PHE A 2 12.69 5.55 16.64
C PHE A 2 13.93 5.42 17.53
N ALA A 3 13.72 5.10 18.81
CA ALA A 3 14.81 4.60 19.64
C ALA A 3 15.23 3.22 19.12
N ARG A 4 16.54 2.93 19.08
CA ARG A 4 17.06 1.65 18.57
C ARG A 4 16.42 0.45 19.26
N ALA A 5 16.21 0.53 20.58
CA ALA A 5 15.58 -0.53 21.36
C ALA A 5 14.11 -0.82 20.95
N THR A 6 13.42 0.15 20.37
CA THR A 6 12.08 -0.05 19.80
C THR A 6 12.13 -0.91 18.55
N LEU A 7 13.15 -0.71 17.71
CA LEU A 7 13.31 -1.48 16.46
C LEU A 7 13.66 -2.95 16.74
N THR A 8 14.33 -3.25 17.86
CA THR A 8 14.69 -4.62 18.26
C THR A 8 13.52 -5.43 18.82
N LEU A 9 12.31 -4.85 18.90
CA LEU A 9 11.10 -5.60 19.26
C LEU A 9 10.64 -6.53 18.12
N VAL A 10 11.06 -6.24 16.89
CA VAL A 10 10.73 -7.00 15.68
C VAL A 10 12.02 -7.60 15.11
N GLU A 11 12.08 -8.92 14.93
CA GLU A 11 13.28 -9.62 14.45
C GLU A 11 12.95 -10.50 13.22
N PRO A 12 13.56 -10.24 12.04
CA PRO A 12 14.34 -9.04 11.71
C PRO A 12 13.45 -7.79 11.66
N PRO A 13 13.98 -6.57 11.94
CA PRO A 13 13.19 -5.34 11.87
C PRO A 13 12.59 -5.06 10.48
N PHE A 14 13.25 -5.54 9.43
CA PHE A 14 12.74 -5.49 8.07
C PHE A 14 12.70 -6.89 7.47
N ASP A 15 11.50 -7.35 7.13
CA ASP A 15 11.31 -8.61 6.42
C ASP A 15 11.72 -8.44 4.95
N THR A 16 12.71 -9.22 4.51
CA THR A 16 13.24 -9.23 3.13
C THR A 16 12.19 -9.65 2.10
N SER A 17 11.09 -10.25 2.54
CA SER A 17 9.94 -10.56 1.72
C SER A 17 9.25 -9.30 1.17
N PHE A 18 9.47 -8.12 1.77
CA PHE A 18 8.96 -6.82 1.34
C PHE A 18 9.98 -5.97 0.55
N ASN A 19 11.04 -6.57 -0.02
CA ASN A 19 12.10 -5.84 -0.76
C ASN A 19 11.63 -5.12 -2.06
N ALA A 20 10.36 -5.25 -2.44
CA ALA A 20 9.72 -4.49 -3.52
C ALA A 20 8.95 -3.26 -3.00
N GLY A 21 9.21 -2.84 -1.77
CA GLY A 21 8.52 -1.77 -1.05
C GLY A 21 7.51 -2.28 -0.02
N GLY A 22 7.20 -1.45 0.97
CA GLY A 22 6.22 -1.75 2.04
C GLY A 22 6.83 -2.38 3.29
N GLU A 23 8.15 -2.48 3.34
CA GLU A 23 8.95 -2.89 4.49
C GLU A 23 8.71 -1.99 5.71
N ASP A 24 8.55 -0.68 5.47
CA ASP A 24 8.22 0.33 6.46
C ASP A 24 6.81 0.14 7.02
N VAL A 25 5.84 -0.10 6.13
CA VAL A 25 4.45 -0.38 6.50
C VAL A 25 4.35 -1.66 7.33
N TRP A 26 5.09 -2.71 6.96
CA TRP A 26 5.13 -3.95 7.74
C TRP A 26 5.71 -3.71 9.13
N LEU A 27 6.89 -3.08 9.22
CA LEU A 27 7.53 -2.76 10.51
C LEU A 27 6.60 -1.94 11.40
N PHE A 28 5.96 -0.89 10.87
CA PHE A 28 5.07 -0.04 11.67
C PHE A 28 3.86 -0.79 12.19
N ARG A 29 3.30 -1.72 11.41
CA ARG A 29 2.21 -2.56 11.90
C ARG A 29 2.66 -3.55 12.95
N GLN A 30 3.85 -4.14 12.85
CA GLN A 30 4.38 -4.99 13.92
C GLN A 30 4.53 -4.16 15.21
N LEU A 31 5.11 -2.98 15.12
CA LEU A 31 5.28 -2.09 16.27
C LEU A 31 3.94 -1.66 16.90
N ASP A 32 2.92 -1.34 16.11
CA ASP A 32 1.60 -0.90 16.59
C ASP A 32 0.68 -2.08 16.99
N ASP A 33 0.37 -2.98 16.05
CA ASP A 33 -0.59 -4.07 16.21
C ASP A 33 -0.11 -5.11 17.26
N VAL A 34 1.19 -5.37 17.36
CA VAL A 34 1.76 -6.42 18.23
C VAL A 34 2.39 -5.84 19.49
N HIS A 35 3.14 -4.75 19.38
CA HIS A 35 3.89 -4.17 20.51
C HIS A 35 3.26 -2.90 21.09
N HIS A 36 2.14 -2.43 20.53
CA HIS A 36 1.39 -1.27 21.01
C HIS A 36 2.24 -0.01 21.17
N ILE A 37 3.22 0.16 20.28
CA ILE A 37 4.11 1.31 20.28
C ILE A 37 3.38 2.50 19.64
N PRO A 38 3.17 3.61 20.37
CA PRO A 38 2.45 4.75 19.83
C PRO A 38 3.29 5.47 18.77
N MET A 39 2.65 5.76 17.63
CA MET A 39 3.24 6.55 16.55
C MET A 39 2.83 8.02 16.72
N ILE A 40 3.80 8.91 16.90
CA ILE A 40 3.56 10.33 17.15
C ILE A 40 4.04 11.15 15.96
N TRP A 41 3.19 12.04 15.46
CA TRP A 41 3.56 13.03 14.47
C TRP A 41 4.32 14.20 15.11
N CYS A 42 5.46 14.58 14.54
CA CYS A 42 6.29 15.68 15.03
C CYS A 42 6.38 16.78 13.95
N PRO A 43 5.72 17.94 14.12
CA PRO A 43 5.74 19.02 13.12
C PRO A 43 7.15 19.56 12.81
N GLY A 44 8.06 19.53 13.80
CA GLY A 44 9.43 20.02 13.65
C GLY A 44 10.36 19.04 12.91
N ALA A 45 9.96 17.78 12.71
CA ALA A 45 10.74 16.79 11.98
C ALA A 45 10.54 16.91 10.46
N LEU A 46 10.79 18.10 9.92
CA LEU A 46 10.65 18.40 8.50
C LEU A 46 11.75 17.70 7.68
N VAL A 47 11.38 17.17 6.52
CA VAL A 47 12.30 16.56 5.56
C VAL A 47 12.03 17.16 4.19
N HIS A 48 13.09 17.58 3.50
CA HIS A 48 13.03 18.02 2.12
C HIS A 48 13.47 16.88 1.21
N GLU A 49 12.55 16.35 0.41
CA GLU A 49 12.84 15.30 -0.58
C GLU A 49 12.95 15.92 -1.98
N LEU A 50 14.07 15.71 -2.66
CA LEU A 50 14.17 15.98 -4.09
C LEU A 50 13.48 14.85 -4.85
N VAL A 51 12.28 15.12 -5.38
CA VAL A 51 11.55 14.14 -6.18
C VAL A 51 12.12 14.11 -7.60
N PRO A 52 12.73 13.00 -8.05
CA PRO A 52 13.29 12.92 -9.39
C PRO A 52 12.16 12.94 -10.44
N PRO A 53 12.39 13.48 -11.66
CA PRO A 53 11.35 13.66 -12.67
C PRO A 53 10.57 12.39 -13.02
N HIS A 54 11.24 11.23 -13.03
CA HIS A 54 10.59 9.95 -13.33
C HIS A 54 9.54 9.56 -12.26
N ARG A 55 9.71 9.96 -10.99
CA ARG A 55 8.74 9.74 -9.91
C ARG A 55 7.54 10.70 -9.97
N ALA A 56 7.61 11.74 -10.80
CA ALA A 56 6.51 12.67 -11.07
C ALA A 56 5.73 12.35 -12.36
N SER A 57 5.91 11.15 -12.92
CA SER A 57 5.21 10.69 -14.12
C SER A 57 3.91 9.93 -13.82
N ILE A 58 2.96 9.96 -14.75
CA ILE A 58 1.71 9.18 -14.63
C ILE A 58 2.00 7.67 -14.58
N ASP A 59 2.99 7.19 -15.32
CA ASP A 59 3.32 5.77 -15.35
C ASP A 59 3.90 5.30 -14.01
N PHE A 60 4.78 6.10 -13.39
CA PHE A 60 5.22 5.83 -12.03
C PHE A 60 4.04 5.84 -11.04
N LEU A 61 3.15 6.84 -11.13
CA LEU A 61 1.99 6.91 -10.24
C LEU A 61 1.05 5.70 -10.40
N ARG A 62 0.83 5.21 -11.62
CA ARG A 62 0.06 3.98 -11.89
C ARG A 62 0.72 2.77 -11.23
N GLN A 63 2.01 2.57 -11.45
CA GLN A 63 2.77 1.46 -10.86
C GLN A 63 2.74 1.53 -9.33
N ARG A 64 2.98 2.71 -8.76
CA ARG A 64 2.93 2.97 -7.31
C ARG A 64 1.55 2.66 -6.74
N ARG A 65 0.47 3.14 -7.38
CA ARG A 65 -0.91 2.90 -6.92
C ARG A 65 -1.31 1.43 -7.01
N PHE A 66 -0.93 0.75 -8.08
CA PHE A 66 -1.15 -0.69 -8.21
C PHE A 66 -0.43 -1.45 -7.10
N SER A 67 0.85 -1.14 -6.89
CA SER A 67 1.68 -1.70 -5.83
C SER A 67 1.08 -1.44 -4.43
N ASP A 68 0.61 -0.23 -4.13
CA ASP A 68 -0.09 0.09 -2.87
C ASP A 68 -1.33 -0.76 -2.65
N GLY A 69 -2.11 -0.98 -3.71
CA GLY A 69 -3.26 -1.86 -3.68
C GLY A 69 -2.89 -3.29 -3.29
N GLN A 70 -1.84 -3.84 -3.92
CA GLN A 70 -1.33 -5.17 -3.61
C GLN A 70 -0.82 -5.26 -2.16
N LEU A 71 -0.05 -4.26 -1.71
CA LEU A 71 0.54 -4.23 -0.37
C LEU A 71 -0.53 -4.29 0.71
N ARG A 72 -1.66 -3.60 0.51
CA ARG A 72 -2.74 -3.59 1.50
C ARG A 72 -3.31 -4.98 1.77
N CYS A 73 -3.58 -5.77 0.74
CA CYS A 73 -4.03 -7.15 0.92
C CYS A 73 -2.91 -8.06 1.42
N LEU A 74 -1.66 -7.86 0.94
CA LEU A 74 -0.51 -8.66 1.35
C LEU A 74 -0.27 -8.57 2.87
N VAL A 75 -0.23 -7.35 3.40
CA VAL A 75 0.00 -7.10 4.82
C VAL A 75 -1.13 -7.65 5.69
N GLU A 76 -2.38 -7.51 5.26
CA GLU A 76 -3.52 -8.13 5.97
C GLU A 76 -3.44 -9.67 5.97
N SER A 77 -2.96 -10.25 4.87
CA SER A 77 -2.84 -11.71 4.74
C SER A 77 -1.76 -12.31 5.63
N ASP A 78 -0.73 -11.53 6.02
CA ASP A 78 0.38 -11.99 6.85
C ASP A 78 -0.04 -12.26 8.30
N ALA A 79 -1.08 -11.56 8.79
CA ALA A 79 -1.65 -11.81 10.12
C ALA A 79 -2.24 -13.22 10.31
N GLY A 80 -2.54 -13.94 9.22
CA GLY A 80 -3.02 -15.31 9.26
C GLY A 80 -4.42 -15.53 9.83
N GLY A 81 -4.94 -16.74 9.62
CA GLY A 81 -6.25 -17.16 10.15
C GLY A 81 -7.49 -16.57 9.44
N ILE A 82 -8.67 -16.91 9.95
CA ILE A 82 -9.97 -16.58 9.33
C ILE A 82 -10.22 -15.06 9.32
N LYS A 83 -9.82 -14.36 10.39
CA LYS A 83 -9.97 -12.90 10.49
C LYS A 83 -9.17 -12.17 9.41
N ALA A 84 -7.93 -12.60 9.15
CA ALA A 84 -7.11 -12.07 8.06
C ALA A 84 -7.76 -12.32 6.69
N ALA A 85 -8.25 -13.55 6.45
CA ALA A 85 -8.95 -13.89 5.22
C ALA A 85 -10.18 -12.99 4.99
N GLY A 86 -10.97 -12.74 6.04
CA GLY A 86 -12.12 -11.82 5.98
C GLY A 86 -11.71 -10.39 5.65
N ARG A 87 -10.63 -9.86 6.24
CA ARG A 87 -10.10 -8.53 5.93
C ARG A 87 -9.59 -8.43 4.49
N VAL A 88 -8.88 -9.46 4.00
CA VAL A 88 -8.45 -9.53 2.60
C VAL A 88 -9.66 -9.54 1.66
N ALA A 89 -10.69 -10.36 1.95
CA ALA A 89 -11.92 -10.40 1.15
C ALA A 89 -12.62 -9.03 1.11
N LEU A 90 -12.71 -8.34 2.25
CA LEU A 90 -13.24 -6.97 2.31
C LEU A 90 -12.43 -6.02 1.43
N TRP A 91 -11.10 -6.05 1.49
CA TRP A 91 -10.26 -5.20 0.64
C TRP A 91 -10.36 -5.55 -0.84
N MET A 92 -10.53 -6.82 -1.19
CA MET A 92 -10.80 -7.25 -2.56
C MET A 92 -12.16 -6.73 -3.04
N ALA A 93 -13.22 -6.80 -2.23
CA ALA A 93 -14.53 -6.23 -2.56
C ALA A 93 -14.44 -4.71 -2.78
N ILE A 94 -13.73 -3.99 -1.91
CA ILE A 94 -13.42 -2.57 -2.12
C ILE A 94 -12.61 -2.38 -3.42
N GLY A 95 -11.68 -3.28 -3.73
CA GLY A 95 -10.91 -3.27 -4.98
C GLY A 95 -11.78 -3.41 -6.23
N VAL A 96 -12.79 -4.29 -6.20
CA VAL A 96 -13.79 -4.41 -7.28
C VAL A 96 -14.55 -3.10 -7.43
N ALA A 97 -15.10 -2.57 -6.33
CA ALA A 97 -15.84 -1.31 -6.36
C ALA A 97 -14.98 -0.16 -6.91
N GLN A 98 -13.72 -0.05 -6.47
CA GLN A 98 -12.78 0.96 -6.98
C GLN A 98 -12.52 0.80 -8.48
N LEU A 99 -12.26 -0.43 -8.95
CA LEU A 99 -11.97 -0.69 -10.35
C LEU A 99 -13.17 -0.32 -11.24
N VAL A 100 -14.38 -0.74 -10.85
CA VAL A 100 -15.59 -0.50 -11.63
C VAL A 100 -16.02 0.96 -11.57
N ILE A 101 -16.25 1.49 -10.36
CA ILE A 101 -16.83 2.83 -10.18
C ILE A 101 -15.85 3.89 -10.71
N PHE A 102 -14.58 3.83 -10.32
CA PHE A 102 -13.61 4.83 -10.78
C PHE A 102 -13.11 4.57 -12.19
N GLY A 103 -13.16 3.33 -12.69
CA GLY A 103 -12.93 3.04 -14.11
C GLY A 103 -13.96 3.74 -14.99
N ILE A 104 -15.25 3.58 -14.67
CA ILE A 104 -16.36 4.25 -15.37
C ILE A 104 -16.26 5.77 -15.23
N ALA A 105 -16.05 6.28 -14.00
CA ALA A 105 -15.91 7.73 -13.78
C ALA A 105 -14.73 8.32 -14.55
N SER A 106 -13.62 7.59 -14.67
CA SER A 106 -12.47 8.01 -15.49
C SER A 106 -12.84 8.19 -16.96
N LEU A 107 -13.63 7.28 -17.53
CA LEU A 107 -14.05 7.35 -18.93
C LEU A 107 -15.03 8.50 -19.17
N ILE A 108 -16.00 8.68 -18.27
CA ILE A 108 -16.99 9.76 -18.35
C ILE A 108 -16.33 11.13 -18.20
N CYS A 109 -15.35 11.27 -17.30
CA CYS A 109 -14.66 12.54 -17.07
C CYS A 109 -13.56 12.84 -18.10
N HIS A 110 -13.10 11.85 -18.86
CA HIS A 110 -12.04 12.02 -19.86
C HIS A 110 -12.28 13.20 -20.84
N PRO A 111 -13.48 13.36 -21.44
CA PRO A 111 -13.75 14.51 -22.32
C PRO A 111 -13.84 15.86 -21.60
N VAL A 112 -14.17 15.89 -20.31
CA VAL A 112 -14.42 17.15 -19.56
C VAL A 112 -13.17 17.62 -18.82
N SER A 113 -12.43 16.71 -18.19
CA SER A 113 -11.26 17.05 -17.39
C SER A 113 -10.27 15.90 -17.32
N LYS A 114 -9.12 16.08 -17.97
CA LYS A 114 -7.99 15.15 -17.92
C LYS A 114 -7.50 14.93 -16.48
N ALA A 115 -7.48 15.98 -15.66
CA ALA A 115 -7.05 15.88 -14.27
C ALA A 115 -7.97 14.96 -13.44
N HIS A 116 -9.29 15.11 -13.56
CA HIS A 116 -10.24 14.25 -12.87
C HIS A 116 -10.19 12.82 -13.39
N ALA A 117 -10.12 12.65 -14.72
CA ALA A 117 -9.97 11.34 -15.35
C ALA A 117 -8.73 10.60 -14.82
N VAL A 118 -7.58 11.27 -14.74
CA VAL A 118 -6.35 10.70 -14.16
C VAL A 118 -6.54 10.29 -12.70
N ARG A 119 -7.18 11.14 -11.87
CA ARG A 119 -7.42 10.81 -10.46
C ARG A 119 -8.28 9.56 -10.30
N TYR A 120 -9.37 9.45 -11.06
CA TYR A 120 -10.23 8.27 -11.04
C TYR A 120 -9.51 7.03 -11.60
N HIS A 121 -8.77 7.19 -12.69
CA HIS A 121 -7.96 6.12 -13.26
C HIS A 121 -6.96 5.56 -12.23
N LEU A 122 -6.25 6.43 -11.51
CA LEU A 122 -5.30 6.01 -10.47
C LEU A 122 -5.99 5.28 -9.30
N ALA A 123 -7.21 5.68 -8.94
CA ALA A 123 -8.00 4.97 -7.93
C ALA A 123 -8.43 3.58 -8.43
N ALA A 124 -8.85 3.47 -9.69
CA ALA A 124 -9.20 2.19 -10.33
C ALA A 124 -7.99 1.25 -10.41
N VAL A 125 -6.81 1.77 -10.77
CA VAL A 125 -5.54 1.02 -10.79
C VAL A 125 -5.17 0.50 -9.39
N GLY A 126 -5.37 1.30 -8.34
CA GLY A 126 -5.22 0.82 -6.97
C GLY A 126 -6.21 -0.30 -6.60
N GLY A 127 -7.44 -0.23 -7.12
CA GLY A 127 -8.42 -1.30 -7.03
C GLY A 127 -7.96 -2.59 -7.70
N ALA A 128 -7.46 -2.50 -8.93
CA ALA A 128 -6.89 -3.65 -9.64
C ALA A 128 -5.70 -4.27 -8.89
N GLY A 129 -4.86 -3.45 -8.25
CA GLY A 129 -3.78 -3.90 -7.39
C GLY A 129 -4.28 -4.77 -6.23
N LYS A 130 -5.37 -4.38 -5.57
CA LYS A 130 -5.97 -5.19 -4.49
C LYS A 130 -6.50 -6.53 -5.00
N LEU A 131 -7.01 -6.57 -6.21
CA LEU A 131 -7.48 -7.82 -6.81
C LEU A 131 -6.31 -8.72 -7.18
N LEU A 132 -5.20 -8.19 -7.69
CA LEU A 132 -4.04 -8.96 -8.13
C LEU A 132 -2.91 -9.04 -7.08
N TRP A 133 -3.27 -8.95 -5.81
CA TRP A 133 -2.32 -8.86 -4.70
C TRP A 133 -1.44 -10.11 -4.55
N TRP A 134 -1.98 -11.31 -4.79
CA TRP A 134 -1.24 -12.57 -4.64
C TRP A 134 -0.04 -12.68 -5.57
N ARG A 135 -0.02 -11.93 -6.69
CA ARG A 135 1.11 -11.88 -7.62
C ARG A 135 2.37 -11.29 -6.99
N ARG A 136 2.21 -10.50 -5.94
CA ARG A 136 3.31 -9.91 -5.17
C ARG A 136 3.75 -10.78 -4.00
N LYS A 137 2.94 -11.77 -3.60
CA LYS A 137 3.23 -12.57 -2.41
C LYS A 137 4.54 -13.35 -2.62
N PRO A 138 5.58 -13.09 -1.81
CA PRO A 138 6.83 -13.83 -1.92
C PRO A 138 6.58 -15.30 -1.61
N ARG A 139 7.24 -16.20 -2.35
CA ARG A 139 7.27 -17.62 -1.99
C ARG A 139 8.18 -17.75 -0.78
N ARG A 140 7.60 -17.88 0.41
CA ARG A 140 8.38 -18.26 1.61
C ARG A 140 8.91 -19.67 1.36
N THR A 141 10.21 -19.80 1.13
CA THR A 141 10.92 -21.08 1.23
C THR A 141 10.95 -21.45 2.72
N VAL A 142 10.30 -22.56 3.06
CA VAL A 142 10.34 -23.16 4.39
C VAL A 142 11.69 -23.78 4.62
#